data_AF-A0A9E5EQ02-F1
#
_entry.id   AF-A0A9E5EQ02-F1
#
_cell.length_a   1.000
_cell.length_b   1.000
_cell.length_c   1.000
_cell.angle_alpha   90.00
_cell.angle_beta   90.00
_cell.angle_gamma   90.00
#
_symmetry.space_group_name_H-M   'P 1'
#
loop_
_entity.id
_entity.type
_entity.pdbx_description
1 polymer ?
#
loop_
_entity_poly.entity_id
_entity_poly.type
_entity_poly.pdbx_seq_one_letter_code
_entity_poly.pdbx_strand_id
1 'polypeptide(L)' 'MVTAEQLNRALASRLGTARVEAVVTEPIGTGQMSESRRLHLTYSAPCDLPTTMIAKFPSDDPRSRATGKATRCYEV' A
#
# COMPACT_ATOMS: atom_id res chain seq x y z
N MET A 1 6.14 -7.48 4.02
CA MET A 1 5.46 -6.72 5.10
C MET A 1 5.42 -5.25 4.69
N VAL A 2 4.27 -4.58 4.78
CA VAL A 2 4.12 -3.16 4.37
C VAL A 2 4.65 -2.22 5.45
N THR A 3 5.27 -1.12 5.03
CA THR A 3 5.87 -0.11 5.93
C THR A 3 5.15 1.23 5.82
N ALA A 4 5.25 2.05 6.87
CA ALA A 4 4.73 3.42 6.87
C ALA A 4 5.31 4.26 5.71
N GLU A 5 6.61 4.09 5.41
CA GLU A 5 7.27 4.79 4.31
C GLU A 5 6.72 4.41 2.92
N GLN A 6 6.39 3.13 2.71
CA GLN A 6 5.73 2.70 1.47
C GLN A 6 4.33 3.32 1.33
N LEU A 7 3.59 3.42 2.44
CA LEU A 7 2.26 4.02 2.44
C LEU A 7 2.31 5.55 2.26
N ASN A 8 3.27 6.23 2.90
CA ASN A 8 3.51 7.66 2.70
C ASN A 8 3.78 7.98 1.23
N ARG A 9 4.58 7.15 0.54
CA ARG A 9 4.81 7.33 -0.90
C ARG A 9 3.57 7.02 -1.75
N ALA A 10 2.86 5.93 -1.46
CA ALA A 10 1.69 5.52 -2.22
C ALA A 10 0.49 6.48 -2.05
N LEU A 11 0.36 7.11 -0.88
CA LEU A 11 -0.74 7.99 -0.52
C LEU A 11 -0.35 9.48 -0.55
N ALA A 12 0.86 9.82 -1.01
CA ALA A 12 1.40 11.19 -0.99
C ALA A 12 0.43 12.22 -1.60
N SER A 13 -0.23 11.86 -2.70
CA SER A 13 -1.19 12.74 -3.39
C SER A 13 -2.48 13.02 -2.60
N ARG A 14 -2.80 12.22 -1.59
CA ARG A 14 -4.01 12.34 -0.76
C ARG A 14 -3.72 12.69 0.70
N LEU A 15 -2.49 12.49 1.16
CA LEU A 15 -2.06 12.81 2.51
C LEU A 15 -1.91 14.32 2.75
N GLY A 16 -1.66 15.11 1.71
CA GLY A 16 -1.39 16.54 1.85
C GLY A 16 -0.17 16.77 2.73
N THR A 17 -0.36 17.41 3.89
CA THR A 17 0.69 17.63 4.90
C THR A 17 0.78 16.53 5.96
N ALA A 18 -0.20 15.62 6.03
CA ALA A 18 -0.19 14.51 6.98
C ALA A 18 0.79 13.41 6.56
N ARG A 19 1.20 12.58 7.51
CA ARG A 19 2.01 11.37 7.25
C ARG A 19 1.46 10.20 8.06
N VAL A 20 1.60 9.01 7.51
CA VAL A 20 1.40 7.75 8.25
C VAL A 20 2.56 7.59 9.24
N GLU A 21 2.24 7.58 10.52
CA GLU A 21 3.20 7.39 11.63
C GLU A 21 3.27 5.92 12.07
N ALA A 22 2.11 5.27 12.13
CA ALA A 22 2.01 3.87 12.55
C ALA A 22 1.08 3.09 11.62
N VAL A 23 1.44 1.81 11.44
CA VAL A 23 0.71 0.86 10.59
C VAL A 23 0.63 -0.46 11.34
N VAL A 24 -0.59 -0.90 11.64
CA VAL A 24 -0.85 -2.24 12.18
C VAL A 24 -1.54 -3.06 11.10
N THR A 25 -1.05 -4.28 10.85
CA THR A 25 -1.60 -5.14 9.81
C THR A 25 -2.21 -6.41 10.37
N GLU A 26 -3.44 -6.71 9.97
CA GLU A 26 -4.12 -7.96 10.29
C GLU A 26 -4.39 -8.76 9.01
N PRO A 27 -4.13 -10.07 8.97
CA PRO A 27 -4.45 -10.89 7.81
C PRO A 27 -5.98 -10.97 7.61
N ILE A 28 -6.43 -10.84 6.36
CA ILE A 28 -7.83 -11.06 5.98
C ILE A 28 -7.89 -12.28 5.05
N GLY A 29 -8.54 -13.33 5.52
CA GLY A 29 -8.77 -14.57 4.77
C GLY A 29 -7.67 -15.61 4.93
N THR A 30 -7.85 -16.77 4.28
CA THR A 30 -7.04 -17.99 4.42
C THR A 30 -5.91 -18.11 3.38
N GLY A 31 -5.53 -17.01 2.72
CA GLY A 31 -4.32 -16.95 1.89
C GLY A 31 -4.30 -17.82 0.63
N GLN A 32 -5.46 -18.22 0.08
CA GLN A 32 -5.50 -19.22 -1.00
C GLN A 32 -5.01 -18.71 -2.36
N MET A 33 -5.16 -17.41 -2.70
CA MET A 33 -4.82 -16.86 -4.04
C MET A 33 -4.25 -15.43 -4.03
N SER A 34 -4.51 -14.63 -2.99
CA SER A 34 -3.97 -13.28 -2.84
C SER A 34 -3.89 -12.93 -1.37
N GLU A 35 -2.80 -12.29 -0.96
CA GLU A 35 -2.66 -11.87 0.43
C GLU A 35 -3.36 -10.53 0.63
N SER A 36 -4.55 -10.57 1.23
CA SER A 36 -5.26 -9.36 1.66
C SER A 36 -4.96 -9.12 3.13
N ARG A 37 -4.59 -7.89 3.48
CA ARG A 37 -4.39 -7.48 4.87
C ARG A 37 -5.22 -6.25 5.18
N ARG A 38 -5.83 -6.23 6.35
CA ARG A 38 -6.35 -5.01 6.96
C ARG A 38 -5.18 -4.18 7.44
N LEU A 39 -5.21 -2.89 7.16
CA LEU A 39 -4.28 -1.90 7.66
C LEU A 39 -5.05 -0.97 8.59
N HIS A 40 -4.53 -0.77 9.80
CA HIS A 40 -4.91 0.32 10.69
C HIS A 40 -3.80 1.36 10.66
N LEU A 41 -4.17 2.59 10.31
CA LEU A 41 -3.27 3.69 10.03
C LEU A 41 -3.46 4.79 11.09
N THR A 42 -2.33 5.25 11.64
CA THR A 42 -2.27 6.45 12.47
C THR A 42 -1.60 7.55 11.67
N TYR A 43 -2.22 8.72 11.61
CA TYR A 43 -1.72 9.87 10.88
C TYR A 43 -1.20 10.94 11.83
N SER A 44 -0.14 11.63 11.43
CA SER A 44 0.49 12.74 12.18
C SER A 44 -0.38 14.00 12.27
N ALA A 45 -1.37 14.12 11.40
CA ALA A 45 -2.29 15.25 11.31
C ALA A 45 -3.64 14.78 10.72
N PRO A 46 -4.72 15.56 10.93
CA PRO A 46 -5.99 15.29 10.27
C PRO A 46 -5.83 15.22 8.74
N CYS A 47 -6.41 14.21 8.12
CA CYS A 47 -6.48 14.06 6.66
C CYS A 47 -7.80 13.39 6.26
N ASP A 48 -8.16 13.53 4.98
CA ASP A 48 -9.41 12.97 4.43
C ASP A 48 -9.30 11.47 4.10
N LEU A 49 -8.31 10.78 4.65
CA LEU A 49 -8.10 9.35 4.46
C LEU A 49 -8.65 8.55 5.65
N PRO A 50 -9.25 7.37 5.38
CA PRO A 50 -9.72 6.51 6.45
C PRO A 50 -8.56 5.96 7.27
N THR A 51 -8.78 5.75 8.56
CA THR A 51 -7.81 5.11 9.47
C THR A 51 -7.76 3.59 9.31
N THR A 52 -8.68 3.00 8.53
CA THR A 52 -8.68 1.57 8.23
C THR A 52 -8.79 1.35 6.72
N MET A 53 -7.88 0.55 6.16
CA MET A 53 -7.83 0.26 4.73
C MET A 53 -7.58 -1.23 4.48
N ILE A 54 -7.99 -1.75 3.32
CA ILE A 54 -7.61 -3.09 2.88
C ILE A 54 -6.52 -2.96 1.83
N ALA A 55 -5.35 -3.54 2.10
CA ALA A 55 -4.29 -3.68 1.12
C ALA A 55 -4.30 -5.10 0.54
N LYS A 56 -4.32 -5.18 -0.79
CA LYS A 56 -4.15 -6.43 -1.52
C LYS A 56 -2.72 -6.48 -2.05
N PHE A 57 -1.97 -7.45 -1.58
CA PHE A 57 -0.62 -7.70 -2.07
C PHE A 57 -0.69 -8.78 -3.16
N PRO A 58 -0.02 -8.57 -4.31
CA PRO A 58 0.25 -9.68 -5.21
C PRO A 58 1.13 -10.70 -4.47
N SER A 59 0.83 -11.99 -4.59
CA SER A 59 1.66 -13.06 -4.01
C SER A 59 3.12 -12.96 -4.47
N ASP A 60 4.05 -13.30 -3.58
CA ASP A 60 5.52 -13.21 -3.70
C ASP A 60 6.13 -13.78 -5.01
N ASP A 61 6.08 -13.04 -6.12
CA ASP A 61 6.94 -13.31 -7.28
C ASP A 61 8.03 -12.23 -7.43
N PRO A 62 9.33 -12.57 -7.18
CA PRO A 62 10.48 -11.68 -7.32
C PRO A 62 10.69 -11.09 -8.73
N ARG A 63 9.91 -11.48 -9.75
CA ARG A 63 10.03 -10.95 -11.13
C ARG A 63 9.38 -9.59 -11.40
N SER A 64 8.64 -9.00 -10.46
CA SER A 64 7.85 -7.77 -10.76
C SER A 64 8.62 -6.43 -10.66
N ARG A 65 9.96 -6.44 -10.52
CA ARG A 65 10.79 -5.22 -10.68
C ARG A 65 11.60 -5.15 -11.97
N ALA A 66 11.74 -6.26 -12.71
CA ALA A 66 12.53 -6.28 -13.95
C ALA A 66 11.70 -5.98 -15.20
N THR A 67 10.40 -6.28 -15.21
CA THR A 67 9.56 -6.12 -16.42
C THR A 67 8.91 -4.73 -16.56
N GLY A 68 8.73 -3.99 -15.47
CA GLY A 68 8.14 -2.64 -15.51
C GLY A 68 9.00 -1.56 -16.16
N LYS A 69 10.28 -1.84 -16.44
CA LYS A 69 11.21 -0.88 -17.06
C LYS A 69 11.40 -1.07 -18.57
N ALA A 70 10.77 -2.09 -19.18
CA ALA A 70 11.07 -2.52 -20.55
C ALA A 70 9.95 -2.28 -21.59
N THR A 71 8.71 -2.01 -21.19
CA THR A 71 7.60 -1.92 -22.16
C THR A 71 6.92 -0.55 -22.12
N ARG A 72 7.31 0.32 -23.06
CA ARG A 72 6.65 1.60 -23.37
C ARG A 72 5.18 1.41 -23.78
N CYS A 73 4.27 1.14 -22.84
CA CYS A 73 2.85 0.93 -23.13
C CYS A 73 1.92 1.63 -22.12
N TYR A 74 2.00 2.95 -22.04
CA TYR A 74 0.81 3.78 -21.87
C TYR A 74 0.94 4.91 -22.90
N GLU A 75 -0.06 5.02 -23.77
CA GLU A 75 -0.12 5.94 -24.92
C GLU A 75 -0.30 7.41 -24.49
N VAL A 76 -0.03 8.32 -25.43
CA VAL A 76 -0.22 9.78 -25.38
C VAL A 76 -1.65 10.20 -25.06
#